data_AF-A0A2D2DP42-F1
#
_entry.id   AF-A0A2D2DP42-F1
#
_cell.length_a   1.000
_cell.length_b   1.000
_cell.length_c   1.000
_cell.angle_alpha   90.00
_cell.angle_beta   90.00
_cell.angle_gamma   90.00
#
_symmetry.space_group_name_H-M   'P 1'
#
loop_
_entity.id
_entity.type
_entity.pdbx_description
1 polymer ?
#
loop_
_entity_poly.entity_id
_entity_poly.type
_entity_poly.pdbx_seq_one_letter_code
_entity_poly.pdbx_strand_id
1 'polypeptide(L)'
;MSVTMREMLEAGVHFGHQTRFWNPKMAPFIFGHRNKIHIINLEKTMGMYQEAMKTIKQVASNRGTILMVGTKRQAREIIAAEAARAGVPFVDQRWLGGMLTNFKTIKTSIKRLKDMEAQVEDGSVEKLSKKEGLMFQREMIKLQKAIGGIKDMGGVPDAIFVVDVGYHKGAITEAGKLGIPVIGIVDTNHSPEGVTHVIPGNDDSSKAIMLYARGVADAILEGRANASNEIVELVKSAGDEFVEVSEQA
;
A
#
# COMPACT_ATOMS: atom_id res chain seq x y z
N MET A 1 -1.36 -15.18 8.18
CA MET A 1 -0.28 -16.19 8.39
C MET A 1 0.97 -15.47 8.88
N SER A 2 1.65 -15.99 9.90
CA SER A 2 2.88 -15.37 10.41
C SER A 2 4.05 -15.69 9.49
N VAL A 3 4.63 -14.66 8.84
CA VAL A 3 5.88 -14.80 8.08
C VAL A 3 7.00 -15.23 9.01
N THR A 4 7.78 -16.23 8.60
CA THR A 4 8.93 -16.74 9.34
C THR A 4 10.24 -16.16 8.80
N MET A 5 11.29 -16.14 9.64
CA MET A 5 12.63 -15.73 9.20
C MET A 5 13.17 -16.61 8.06
N ARG A 6 12.79 -17.90 8.05
CA ARG A 6 13.14 -18.83 6.97
C ARG A 6 12.53 -18.40 5.64
N GLU A 7 11.26 -18.02 5.62
CA GLU A 7 10.60 -17.52 4.40
C GLU A 7 11.24 -16.21 3.92
N MET A 8 11.61 -15.30 4.84
CA MET A 8 12.34 -14.07 4.48
C MET A 8 13.71 -14.39 3.86
N LEU A 9 14.41 -15.39 4.38
CA LEU A 9 15.69 -15.84 3.84
C LEU A 9 15.51 -16.42 2.42
N GLU A 10 14.54 -17.32 2.24
CA GLU A 10 14.21 -17.98 0.97
C GLU A 10 13.71 -16.98 -0.10
N ALA A 11 12.98 -15.93 0.31
CA ALA A 11 12.53 -14.85 -0.56
C ALA A 11 13.65 -13.86 -0.95
N GLY A 12 14.80 -13.93 -0.27
CA GLY A 12 15.96 -13.06 -0.54
C GLY A 12 15.86 -11.66 0.07
N VAL A 13 15.09 -11.49 1.16
CA VAL A 13 14.93 -10.22 1.89
C VAL A 13 16.25 -9.66 2.42
N HIS A 14 17.18 -10.55 2.79
CA HIS A 14 18.47 -10.21 3.39
C HIS A 14 19.50 -9.63 2.41
N PHE A 15 19.25 -9.70 1.10
CA PHE A 15 20.16 -9.13 0.11
C PHE A 15 19.92 -7.63 -0.02
N GLY A 16 20.95 -6.82 0.21
CA GLY A 16 20.94 -5.41 -0.12
C GLY A 16 21.65 -5.10 -1.44
N HIS A 17 22.02 -3.84 -1.61
CA HIS A 17 22.78 -3.33 -2.74
C HIS A 17 24.31 -3.49 -2.58
N GLN A 18 25.04 -3.11 -3.63
CA GLN A 18 26.50 -3.11 -3.61
C GLN A 18 27.06 -2.12 -2.59
N THR A 19 28.19 -2.47 -1.96
CA THR A 19 28.78 -1.67 -0.86
C THR A 19 29.14 -0.24 -1.21
N ARG A 20 29.32 0.08 -2.50
CA ARG A 20 29.59 1.45 -2.98
C ARG A 20 28.37 2.37 -3.02
N PHE A 21 27.15 1.83 -2.99
CA PHE A 21 25.91 2.59 -3.12
C PHE A 21 25.15 2.73 -1.80
N TRP A 22 25.75 2.29 -0.69
CA TRP A 22 25.06 2.25 0.60
C TRP A 22 24.87 3.65 1.20
N ASN A 23 23.81 3.78 1.99
CA ASN A 23 23.53 4.95 2.79
C ASN A 23 24.04 4.73 4.22
N PRO A 24 24.89 5.62 4.78
CA PRO A 24 25.41 5.48 6.14
C PRO A 24 24.34 5.36 7.23
N LYS A 25 23.15 5.95 7.02
CA LYS A 25 22.03 5.85 7.98
C LYS A 25 21.42 4.46 8.06
N MET A 26 21.72 3.58 7.08
CA MET A 26 21.35 2.17 7.12
C MET A 26 22.34 1.30 7.89
N ALA A 27 23.45 1.84 8.38
CA ALA A 27 24.44 1.09 9.17
C ALA A 27 23.83 0.24 10.31
N PRO A 28 22.84 0.72 11.09
CA PRO A 28 22.25 -0.07 12.16
C PRO A 28 21.51 -1.32 11.67
N PHE A 29 21.04 -1.34 10.41
CA PHE A 29 20.25 -2.44 9.85
C PHE A 29 21.08 -3.42 9.02
N ILE A 30 22.33 -3.09 8.73
CA ILE A 30 23.26 -3.93 7.96
C ILE A 30 23.99 -4.87 8.92
N PHE A 31 23.89 -6.17 8.66
CA PHE A 31 24.62 -7.21 9.39
C PHE A 31 26.09 -7.26 8.97
N GLY A 32 26.36 -7.10 7.67
CA GLY A 32 27.71 -7.15 7.11
C GLY A 32 27.70 -7.05 5.59
N HIS A 33 28.74 -7.56 4.94
CA HIS A 33 28.80 -7.67 3.49
C HIS A 33 29.48 -8.97 3.05
N ARG A 34 29.06 -9.52 1.92
CA ARG A 34 29.68 -10.68 1.27
C ARG A 34 29.73 -10.45 -0.23
N ASN A 35 30.86 -10.73 -0.87
CA ASN A 35 31.04 -10.53 -2.31
C ASN A 35 30.64 -9.10 -2.78
N LYS A 36 30.96 -8.08 -1.97
CA LYS A 36 30.62 -6.66 -2.22
C LYS A 36 29.11 -6.34 -2.21
N ILE A 37 28.27 -7.24 -1.70
CA ILE A 37 26.84 -7.01 -1.47
C ILE A 37 26.60 -6.90 0.04
N HIS A 38 25.83 -5.90 0.46
CA HIS A 38 25.42 -5.79 1.86
C HIS A 38 24.40 -6.86 2.24
N ILE A 39 24.53 -7.38 3.46
CA ILE A 39 23.58 -8.32 4.05
C ILE A 39 22.80 -7.55 5.12
N ILE A 40 21.48 -7.51 4.97
CA ILE A 40 20.55 -6.89 5.91
C ILE A 40 20.31 -7.85 7.08
N ASN A 41 20.23 -7.30 8.30
CA ASN A 41 19.99 -8.09 9.50
C ASN A 41 18.51 -8.51 9.60
N LEU A 42 18.22 -9.78 9.30
CA LEU A 42 16.86 -10.33 9.33
C LEU A 42 16.22 -10.35 10.73
N GLU A 43 16.99 -10.42 11.81
CA GLU A 43 16.44 -10.37 13.16
C GLU A 43 15.80 -9.00 13.42
N LYS A 44 16.50 -7.94 13.04
CA LYS A 44 15.97 -6.56 13.09
C LYS A 44 14.80 -6.39 12.13
N THR A 45 14.94 -6.87 10.89
CA THR A 45 13.86 -6.83 9.90
C THR A 45 12.59 -7.50 10.42
N MET A 46 12.71 -8.67 11.05
CA MET A 46 11.56 -9.42 11.54
C MET A 46 10.82 -8.66 12.64
N GLY A 47 11.53 -8.09 13.62
CA GLY A 47 10.91 -7.29 14.67
C GLY A 47 10.18 -6.06 14.13
N MET A 48 10.83 -5.31 13.22
CA MET A 48 10.24 -4.11 12.63
C MET A 48 9.09 -4.44 11.66
N TYR A 49 9.18 -5.56 10.94
CA TYR A 49 8.11 -6.06 10.08
C TYR A 49 6.86 -6.39 10.89
N GLN A 50 7.02 -7.08 12.02
CA GLN A 50 5.89 -7.40 12.91
C GLN A 50 5.22 -6.14 13.47
N GLU A 51 6.01 -5.15 13.88
CA GLU A 51 5.49 -3.86 14.33
C GLU A 51 4.71 -3.14 13.21
N ALA A 52 5.26 -3.10 11.99
CA ALA A 52 4.59 -2.53 10.83
C ALA A 52 3.27 -3.25 10.50
N MET A 53 3.24 -4.58 10.53
CA MET A 53 2.02 -5.37 10.30
C MET A 53 0.97 -5.11 11.39
N LYS A 54 1.40 -4.90 12.64
CA LYS A 54 0.51 -4.52 13.74
C LYS A 54 -0.15 -3.16 13.49
N THR A 55 0.63 -2.15 13.08
CA THR A 55 0.09 -0.83 12.71
C THR A 55 -0.91 -0.94 11.56
N ILE A 56 -0.58 -1.69 10.51
CA ILE A 56 -1.48 -1.92 9.36
C ILE A 56 -2.79 -2.55 9.81
N LYS A 57 -2.72 -3.58 10.67
CA LYS A 57 -3.90 -4.25 11.21
C LYS A 57 -4.78 -3.30 12.03
N GLN A 58 -4.18 -2.43 12.83
CA GLN A 58 -4.88 -1.42 13.62
C GLN A 58 -5.54 -0.34 12.75
N VAL A 59 -4.86 0.14 11.71
CA VAL A 59 -5.45 1.10 10.77
C VAL A 59 -6.64 0.45 10.05
N ALA A 60 -6.50 -0.81 9.62
CA ALA A 60 -7.56 -1.54 8.95
C ALA A 60 -8.76 -1.84 9.86
N SER A 61 -8.55 -2.16 11.15
CA SER A 61 -9.65 -2.37 12.11
C SER A 61 -10.45 -1.09 12.37
N ASN A 62 -9.78 0.06 12.37
CA ASN A 62 -10.42 1.36 12.48
C ASN A 62 -11.12 1.83 11.18
N ARG A 63 -11.25 0.94 10.18
CA ARG A 63 -11.78 1.23 8.84
C ARG A 63 -10.98 2.30 8.09
N GLY A 64 -9.72 2.50 8.47
CA GLY A 64 -8.79 3.38 7.77
C GLY A 64 -8.43 2.82 6.39
N THR A 65 -8.13 3.74 5.48
CA THR A 65 -7.69 3.42 4.12
C THR A 65 -6.18 3.38 4.05
N ILE A 66 -5.64 2.27 3.54
CA ILE A 66 -4.21 2.08 3.34
C ILE A 66 -3.91 2.12 1.85
N LEU A 67 -2.99 2.98 1.42
CA LEU A 67 -2.57 3.08 0.02
C LEU A 67 -1.29 2.27 -0.23
N MET A 68 -1.35 1.28 -1.12
CA MET A 68 -0.18 0.49 -1.50
C MET A 68 0.54 1.11 -2.71
N VAL A 69 1.84 1.38 -2.59
CA VAL A 69 2.64 2.07 -3.61
C VAL A 69 3.84 1.23 -4.00
N GLY A 70 3.99 0.95 -5.28
CA GLY A 70 5.17 0.30 -5.82
C GLY A 70 5.22 0.36 -7.34
N THR A 71 6.09 1.22 -7.88
CA THR A 71 6.14 1.46 -9.34
C THR A 71 7.34 0.83 -10.04
N LYS A 72 8.22 0.15 -9.31
CA LYS A 72 9.28 -0.67 -9.91
C LYS A 72 8.66 -1.76 -10.76
N ARG A 73 9.32 -2.14 -11.86
CA ARG A 73 8.85 -3.19 -12.78
C ARG A 73 8.51 -4.49 -12.04
N GLN A 74 9.32 -4.86 -11.06
CA GLN A 74 9.16 -6.05 -10.23
C GLN A 74 7.99 -5.96 -9.25
N ALA A 75 7.54 -4.74 -8.90
CA ALA A 75 6.51 -4.49 -7.90
C ALA A 75 5.13 -4.22 -8.51
N ARG A 76 5.02 -3.66 -9.72
CA ARG A 76 3.74 -3.16 -10.29
C ARG A 76 2.60 -4.17 -10.21
N GLU A 77 2.81 -5.33 -10.80
CA GLU A 77 1.78 -6.37 -10.90
C GLU A 77 1.46 -6.98 -9.54
N ILE A 78 2.48 -7.16 -8.70
CA ILE A 78 2.35 -7.74 -7.35
C ILE A 78 1.51 -6.81 -6.46
N ILE A 79 1.84 -5.51 -6.45
CA ILE A 79 1.14 -4.51 -5.64
C ILE A 79 -0.30 -4.36 -6.12
N ALA A 80 -0.54 -4.29 -7.43
CA ALA A 80 -1.89 -4.22 -7.98
C ALA A 80 -2.74 -5.44 -7.61
N ALA A 81 -2.19 -6.65 -7.74
CA ALA A 81 -2.90 -7.89 -7.43
C ALA A 81 -3.24 -8.03 -5.94
N GLU A 82 -2.26 -7.80 -5.06
CA GLU A 82 -2.46 -7.91 -3.61
C GLU A 82 -3.35 -6.79 -3.05
N ALA A 83 -3.24 -5.57 -3.58
CA ALA A 83 -4.12 -4.48 -3.20
C ALA A 83 -5.57 -4.72 -3.65
N ALA A 84 -5.77 -5.24 -4.86
CA ALA A 84 -7.08 -5.64 -5.34
C ALA A 84 -7.68 -6.76 -4.48
N ARG A 85 -6.87 -7.75 -4.08
CA ARG A 85 -7.29 -8.82 -3.15
C ARG A 85 -7.71 -8.26 -1.80
N ALA A 86 -6.98 -7.28 -1.27
CA ALA A 86 -7.31 -6.62 -0.01
C ALA A 86 -8.43 -5.57 -0.14
N GLY A 87 -8.87 -5.22 -1.34
CA GLY A 87 -9.86 -4.15 -1.56
C GLY A 87 -9.36 -2.81 -1.03
N VAL A 88 -8.11 -2.44 -1.38
CA VAL A 88 -7.48 -1.17 -1.01
C VAL A 88 -6.92 -0.47 -2.24
N PRO A 89 -6.78 0.87 -2.20
CA PRO A 89 -6.22 1.60 -3.32
C PRO A 89 -4.72 1.32 -3.51
N PHE A 90 -4.25 1.50 -4.74
CA PHE A 90 -2.85 1.30 -5.08
C PHE A 90 -2.32 2.24 -6.17
N VAL A 91 -1.00 2.36 -6.23
CA VAL A 91 -0.24 3.04 -7.29
C VAL A 91 0.87 2.12 -7.79
N ASP A 92 0.71 1.59 -9.00
CA ASP A 92 1.62 0.65 -9.65
C ASP A 92 2.41 1.27 -10.82
N GLN A 93 1.93 2.37 -11.43
CA GLN A 93 2.60 2.97 -12.59
C GLN A 93 3.53 4.14 -12.26
N ARG A 94 2.98 5.30 -11.92
CA ARG A 94 3.76 6.51 -11.64
C ARG A 94 3.06 7.32 -10.56
N TRP A 95 3.84 7.78 -9.59
CA TRP A 95 3.41 8.79 -8.65
C TRP A 95 3.29 10.16 -9.36
N LEU A 96 2.08 10.72 -9.41
CA LEU A 96 1.87 12.09 -9.86
C LEU A 96 2.11 13.03 -8.68
N GLY A 97 2.92 14.06 -8.88
CA GLY A 97 3.14 15.06 -7.84
C GLY A 97 1.84 15.75 -7.46
N GLY A 98 1.57 15.87 -6.16
CA GLY A 98 0.32 16.39 -5.64
C GLY A 98 -0.77 15.33 -5.48
N MET A 99 -0.46 14.04 -5.60
CA MET A 99 -1.42 12.95 -5.41
C MET A 99 -2.13 13.02 -4.06
N LEU A 100 -1.40 13.35 -2.99
CA LEU A 100 -1.98 13.48 -1.65
C LEU A 100 -2.23 14.95 -1.31
N THR A 101 -1.25 15.80 -1.56
CA THR A 101 -1.29 17.22 -1.15
C THR A 101 -2.26 18.08 -1.97
N ASN A 102 -2.56 17.70 -3.22
CA ASN A 102 -3.53 18.37 -4.08
C ASN A 102 -4.66 17.41 -4.51
N PHE A 103 -5.18 16.65 -3.54
CA PHE A 103 -6.19 15.61 -3.80
C PHE A 103 -7.47 16.18 -4.44
N LYS A 104 -7.82 17.45 -4.20
CA LYS A 104 -8.96 18.11 -4.85
C LYS A 104 -8.86 18.10 -6.38
N THR A 105 -7.67 18.34 -6.93
CA THR A 105 -7.45 18.33 -8.38
C THR A 105 -7.46 16.90 -8.92
N ILE A 106 -6.87 15.96 -8.17
CA ILE A 106 -6.88 14.54 -8.52
C ILE A 106 -8.31 13.98 -8.56
N LYS A 107 -9.18 14.38 -7.63
CA LYS A 107 -10.61 14.03 -7.66
C LYS A 107 -11.30 14.44 -8.96
N THR A 108 -10.96 15.60 -9.52
CA THR A 108 -11.49 16.03 -10.83
C THR A 108 -11.04 15.09 -11.94
N SER A 109 -9.77 14.67 -11.93
CA SER A 109 -9.27 13.68 -12.90
C SER A 109 -9.92 12.30 -12.73
N ILE A 110 -10.15 11.86 -11.48
CA ILE A 110 -10.87 10.61 -11.18
C ILE A 110 -12.31 10.68 -11.69
N LYS A 111 -13.00 11.81 -11.46
CA LYS A 111 -14.35 12.03 -11.99
C LYS A 111 -14.36 11.92 -13.52
N ARG A 112 -13.42 12.60 -14.18
CA ARG A 112 -13.27 12.53 -15.64
C ARG A 112 -13.08 11.08 -16.14
N LEU A 113 -12.29 10.27 -15.42
CA LEU A 113 -12.11 8.86 -15.76
C LEU A 113 -13.43 8.09 -15.66
N LYS A 114 -14.20 8.27 -14.58
CA LYS A 114 -15.51 7.64 -14.42
C LYS A 114 -16.51 8.06 -15.51
N ASP A 115 -16.52 9.35 -15.87
CA ASP A 115 -17.36 9.87 -16.95
C ASP A 115 -16.96 9.26 -18.30
N MET A 116 -15.66 9.03 -18.54
CA MET A 116 -15.18 8.36 -19.75
C MET A 116 -15.53 6.87 -19.78
N GLU A 117 -15.43 6.16 -18.65
CA GLU A 117 -15.87 4.76 -18.53
C GLU A 117 -17.37 4.63 -18.83
N ALA A 118 -18.21 5.54 -18.31
CA ALA A 118 -19.65 5.57 -18.56
C ALA A 118 -20.00 5.80 -20.05
N GLN A 119 -19.26 6.66 -20.75
CA GLN A 119 -19.45 6.91 -22.19
C GLN A 119 -19.05 5.72 -23.07
N VAL A 120 -18.16 4.86 -22.58
CA VAL A 120 -17.82 3.60 -23.27
C VAL A 120 -18.95 2.59 -23.06
N GLU A 121 -19.47 2.51 -21.83
CA GLU A 121 -20.54 1.58 -21.47
C GLU A 121 -21.88 1.91 -22.14
N ASP A 122 -22.20 3.20 -22.32
CA ASP A 122 -23.43 3.65 -22.99
C ASP A 122 -23.36 3.65 -24.53
N GLY A 123 -22.22 3.27 -25.12
CA GLY A 123 -22.00 3.21 -26.56
C GLY A 123 -21.82 4.57 -27.25
N SER A 124 -21.70 5.67 -26.51
CA SER A 124 -21.49 7.02 -27.08
C SER A 124 -20.21 7.10 -27.92
N VAL A 125 -19.18 6.34 -27.55
CA VAL A 125 -17.89 6.29 -28.27
C VAL A 125 -18.04 5.70 -29.68
N GLU A 126 -19.03 4.83 -29.91
CA GLU A 126 -19.25 4.21 -31.23
C GLU A 126 -19.82 5.21 -32.25
N LYS A 127 -20.45 6.29 -31.78
CA LYS A 127 -20.98 7.37 -32.62
C LYS A 127 -19.90 8.35 -33.08
N LEU A 128 -18.69 8.28 -32.51
CA LEU A 128 -17.57 9.14 -32.86
C LEU A 128 -16.91 8.69 -34.17
N SER A 129 -16.21 9.61 -34.83
CA SER A 129 -15.37 9.22 -35.96
C SER A 129 -14.26 8.25 -35.49
N LYS A 130 -13.79 7.37 -36.38
CA LYS A 130 -12.71 6.40 -36.05
C LYS A 130 -11.48 7.07 -35.41
N LYS A 131 -11.15 8.30 -35.85
CA LYS A 131 -10.02 9.08 -35.32
C LYS A 131 -10.31 9.57 -33.91
N GLU A 132 -11.50 10.12 -33.66
CA GLU A 132 -11.91 10.60 -32.34
C GLU A 132 -12.05 9.46 -31.34
N GLY A 133 -12.69 8.35 -31.74
CA GLY A 133 -12.79 7.14 -30.91
C GLY A 133 -11.41 6.59 -30.51
N LEU A 134 -10.45 6.56 -31.45
CA LEU A 134 -9.07 6.15 -31.14
C LEU A 134 -8.38 7.10 -30.15
N MET A 135 -8.56 8.42 -30.31
CA MET A 135 -7.99 9.41 -29.41
C MET A 135 -8.60 9.32 -28.00
N PHE A 136 -9.91 9.13 -27.93
CA PHE A 136 -10.65 8.92 -26.69
C PHE A 136 -10.14 7.68 -25.96
N GLN A 137 -10.02 6.54 -26.66
CA GLN A 137 -9.53 5.30 -26.08
C GLN A 137 -8.09 5.43 -25.57
N ARG A 138 -7.21 6.12 -26.31
CA ARG A 138 -5.82 6.39 -25.87
C ARG A 138 -5.79 7.24 -24.62
N GLU A 139 -6.63 8.26 -24.54
CA GLU A 139 -6.73 9.12 -23.35
C GLU A 139 -7.25 8.32 -22.15
N MET A 140 -8.30 7.51 -22.33
CA MET A 140 -8.85 6.66 -21.27
C MET A 140 -7.80 5.68 -20.75
N ILE A 141 -7.09 4.96 -21.63
CA ILE A 141 -6.03 4.01 -21.23
C ILE A 141 -4.92 4.73 -20.46
N LYS A 142 -4.53 5.93 -20.90
CA LYS A 142 -3.49 6.73 -20.23
C LYS A 142 -3.95 7.15 -18.83
N LEU A 143 -5.20 7.57 -18.69
CA LEU A 143 -5.77 8.01 -17.43
C LEU A 143 -5.98 6.82 -16.49
N GLN A 144 -6.50 5.70 -16.97
CA GLN A 144 -6.64 4.44 -16.23
C GLN A 144 -5.31 3.96 -15.67
N LYS A 145 -4.24 3.99 -16.47
CA LYS A 145 -2.89 3.64 -16.01
C LYS A 145 -2.36 4.59 -14.94
N ALA A 146 -2.75 5.86 -14.97
CA ALA A 146 -2.21 6.87 -14.05
C ALA A 146 -2.95 6.92 -12.70
N ILE A 147 -4.28 6.78 -12.71
CA ILE A 147 -5.13 7.00 -11.53
C ILE A 147 -6.18 5.90 -11.29
N GLY A 148 -6.20 4.83 -12.10
CA GLY A 148 -7.17 3.75 -11.97
C GLY A 148 -7.11 3.04 -10.61
N GLY A 149 -5.92 2.84 -10.05
CA GLY A 149 -5.74 2.21 -8.73
C GLY A 149 -6.21 3.05 -7.55
N ILE A 150 -6.47 4.35 -7.75
CA ILE A 150 -6.98 5.27 -6.72
C ILE A 150 -8.41 5.75 -7.01
N LYS A 151 -9.08 5.19 -8.03
CA LYS A 151 -10.39 5.68 -8.51
C LYS A 151 -11.52 5.57 -7.47
N ASP A 152 -11.38 4.64 -6.54
CA ASP A 152 -12.36 4.37 -5.49
C ASP A 152 -12.01 5.04 -4.15
N MET A 153 -10.94 5.85 -4.12
CA MET A 153 -10.59 6.64 -2.94
C MET A 153 -11.54 7.82 -2.74
N GLY A 154 -12.30 7.80 -1.64
CA GLY A 154 -13.13 8.95 -1.23
C GLY A 154 -12.34 10.11 -0.62
N GLY A 155 -11.15 9.84 -0.07
CA GLY A 155 -10.32 10.75 0.69
C GLY A 155 -8.82 10.46 0.54
N VAL A 156 -8.00 11.25 1.23
CA VAL A 156 -6.59 10.90 1.44
C VAL A 156 -6.50 9.65 2.33
N PRO A 157 -5.49 8.79 2.15
CA PRO A 157 -5.34 7.57 2.94
C PRO A 157 -4.87 7.88 4.37
N ASP A 158 -5.20 7.00 5.30
CA ASP A 158 -4.80 7.08 6.71
C ASP A 158 -3.38 6.52 6.94
N ALA A 159 -2.91 5.67 6.03
CA ALA A 159 -1.52 5.19 6.01
C ALA A 159 -1.08 4.86 4.58
N ILE A 160 0.23 4.91 4.32
CA ILE A 160 0.79 4.46 3.04
C ILE A 160 1.80 3.33 3.26
N PHE A 161 1.73 2.31 2.39
CA PHE A 161 2.73 1.25 2.29
C PHE A 161 3.54 1.44 1.02
N VAL A 162 4.86 1.54 1.12
CA VAL A 162 5.76 1.90 0.00
C VAL A 162 6.85 0.85 -0.19
N VAL A 163 6.96 0.33 -1.42
CA VAL A 163 8.08 -0.52 -1.86
C VAL A 163 9.14 0.35 -2.54
N ASP A 164 10.35 0.39 -1.99
CA ASP A 164 11.44 1.32 -2.33
C ASP A 164 11.13 2.80 -2.04
N VAL A 165 11.59 3.24 -0.86
CA VAL A 165 11.48 4.62 -0.41
C VAL A 165 12.27 5.63 -1.26
N GLY A 166 13.36 5.20 -1.89
CA GLY A 166 14.20 6.04 -2.73
C GLY A 166 13.60 6.35 -4.10
N TYR A 167 12.89 5.39 -4.69
CA TYR A 167 12.11 5.61 -5.90
C TYR A 167 10.89 6.51 -5.63
N HIS A 168 10.37 6.49 -4.40
CA HIS A 168 9.12 7.13 -4.01
C HIS A 168 9.26 8.34 -3.08
N LYS A 169 10.36 9.11 -3.20
CA LYS A 169 10.60 10.33 -2.41
C LYS A 169 9.46 11.33 -2.43
N GLY A 170 8.80 11.48 -3.59
CA GLY A 170 7.63 12.36 -3.73
C GLY A 170 6.48 11.93 -2.83
N ALA A 171 6.17 10.64 -2.79
CA ALA A 171 5.11 10.09 -1.94
C ALA A 171 5.41 10.30 -0.45
N ILE A 172 6.65 10.04 -0.03
CA ILE A 172 7.09 10.21 1.37
C ILE A 172 7.03 11.68 1.78
N THR A 173 7.50 12.59 0.91
CA THR A 173 7.47 14.03 1.18
C THR A 173 6.04 14.54 1.32
N GLU A 174 5.13 14.10 0.44
CA GLU A 174 3.73 14.47 0.51
C GLU A 174 3.02 13.90 1.74
N ALA A 175 3.28 12.62 2.07
CA ALA A 175 2.74 11.98 3.26
C ALA A 175 3.20 12.67 4.55
N GLY A 176 4.50 12.99 4.66
CA GLY A 176 5.07 13.71 5.79
C GLY A 176 4.45 15.10 5.98
N LYS A 177 4.16 15.83 4.90
CA LYS A 177 3.48 17.14 4.98
C LYS A 177 2.06 17.05 5.53
N LEU A 178 1.37 15.94 5.29
CA LEU A 178 0.00 15.70 5.75
C LEU A 178 -0.06 14.92 7.08
N GLY A 179 1.10 14.54 7.63
CA GLY A 179 1.16 13.71 8.84
C GLY A 179 0.69 12.27 8.63
N ILE A 180 0.65 11.78 7.38
CA ILE A 180 0.23 10.42 7.07
C ILE A 180 1.39 9.46 7.38
N PRO A 181 1.20 8.44 8.24
CA PRO A 181 2.24 7.48 8.58
C PRO A 181 2.67 6.67 7.35
N VAL A 182 3.99 6.52 7.19
CA VAL A 182 4.62 5.81 6.08
C VAL A 182 5.21 4.49 6.60
N ILE A 183 4.72 3.38 6.06
CA ILE A 183 5.33 2.06 6.23
C ILE A 183 6.13 1.76 4.97
N GLY A 184 7.45 1.67 5.08
CA GLY A 184 8.34 1.64 3.91
C GLY A 184 9.36 0.52 3.97
N ILE A 185 9.54 -0.18 2.86
CA ILE A 185 10.69 -1.07 2.67
C ILE A 185 11.90 -0.23 2.30
N VAL A 186 12.97 -0.38 3.08
CA VAL A 186 14.20 0.39 2.91
C VAL A 186 15.36 -0.56 2.67
N ASP A 187 15.90 -0.53 1.45
CA ASP A 187 17.17 -1.17 1.13
C ASP A 187 18.34 -0.26 1.57
N THR A 188 19.50 -0.87 1.71
CA THR A 188 20.81 -0.34 2.09
C THR A 188 21.26 0.91 1.34
N ASN A 189 20.76 1.21 0.13
CA ASN A 189 21.11 2.40 -0.66
C ASN A 189 20.24 3.63 -0.36
N HIS A 190 19.19 3.50 0.45
CA HIS A 190 18.26 4.58 0.72
C HIS A 190 18.23 5.00 2.20
N SER A 191 17.80 6.24 2.45
CA SER A 191 17.68 6.75 3.82
C SER A 191 16.38 6.25 4.44
N PRO A 192 16.39 5.79 5.71
CA PRO A 192 15.18 5.46 6.45
C PRO A 192 14.40 6.71 6.92
N GLU A 193 14.91 7.91 6.69
CA GLU A 193 14.27 9.15 7.13
C GLU A 193 12.93 9.43 6.43
N GLY A 194 11.99 9.99 7.20
CA GLY A 194 10.63 10.28 6.72
C GLY A 194 9.73 9.04 6.68
N VAL A 195 10.25 7.86 7.02
CA VAL A 195 9.49 6.61 7.14
C VAL A 195 9.13 6.40 8.61
N THR A 196 7.85 6.26 8.91
CA THR A 196 7.34 6.05 10.28
C THR A 196 7.64 4.64 10.77
N HIS A 197 7.38 3.63 9.92
CA HIS A 197 7.67 2.23 10.19
C HIS A 197 8.59 1.69 9.12
N VAL A 198 9.88 1.61 9.45
CA VAL A 198 10.93 1.15 8.54
C VAL A 198 10.96 -0.38 8.53
N ILE A 199 10.92 -0.99 7.36
CA ILE A 199 11.16 -2.43 7.17
C ILE A 199 12.46 -2.58 6.38
N PRO A 200 13.61 -2.85 7.03
CA PRO A 200 14.86 -3.04 6.31
C PRO A 200 14.78 -4.31 5.45
N GLY A 201 14.97 -4.21 4.15
CA GLY A 201 14.87 -5.38 3.29
C GLY A 201 15.06 -5.09 1.81
N ASN A 202 15.25 -6.16 1.04
CA ASN A 202 15.40 -6.12 -0.41
C ASN A 202 14.12 -5.61 -1.10
N ASP A 203 14.25 -4.59 -1.96
CA ASP A 203 13.15 -4.02 -2.73
C ASP A 203 13.25 -4.29 -4.26
N ASP A 204 14.22 -5.10 -4.70
CA ASP A 204 14.45 -5.47 -6.10
C ASP A 204 14.04 -6.91 -6.42
N SER A 205 13.98 -7.80 -5.42
CA SER A 205 13.53 -9.18 -5.58
C SER A 205 12.01 -9.27 -5.66
N SER A 206 11.47 -9.77 -6.78
CA SER A 206 10.03 -10.04 -6.91
C SER A 206 9.50 -10.96 -5.81
N LYS A 207 10.29 -11.93 -5.33
CA LYS A 207 9.90 -12.84 -4.24
C LYS A 207 9.80 -12.11 -2.90
N ALA A 208 10.74 -11.21 -2.61
CA ALA A 208 10.70 -10.39 -1.40
C ALA A 208 9.51 -9.42 -1.44
N ILE A 209 9.32 -8.73 -2.57
CA ILE A 209 8.19 -7.81 -2.78
C ILE A 209 6.85 -8.54 -2.60
N MET A 210 6.71 -9.74 -3.16
CA MET A 210 5.53 -10.59 -2.98
C MET A 210 5.27 -10.94 -1.52
N LEU A 211 6.31 -11.31 -0.77
CA LEU A 211 6.19 -11.62 0.65
C LEU A 211 5.68 -10.42 1.45
N TYR A 212 6.20 -9.22 1.21
CA TYR A 212 5.72 -8.02 1.90
C TYR A 212 4.29 -7.66 1.48
N ALA A 213 4.02 -7.59 0.17
CA ALA A 213 2.72 -7.19 -0.35
C ALA A 213 1.60 -8.14 0.13
N ARG A 214 1.86 -9.45 0.10
CA ARG A 214 0.94 -10.47 0.61
C ARG A 214 0.72 -10.32 2.11
N GLY A 215 1.78 -10.12 2.89
CA GLY A 215 1.67 -9.93 4.33
C GLY A 215 0.88 -8.67 4.71
N VAL A 216 1.07 -7.57 3.97
CA VAL A 216 0.28 -6.33 4.12
C VAL A 216 -1.19 -6.60 3.81
N ALA A 217 -1.48 -7.24 2.68
CA ALA A 217 -2.86 -7.58 2.28
C ALA A 217 -3.55 -8.50 3.30
N ASP A 218 -2.84 -9.52 3.80
CA ASP A 218 -3.35 -10.41 4.86
C ASP A 218 -3.61 -9.63 6.16
N ALA A 219 -2.70 -8.75 6.58
CA ALA A 219 -2.89 -7.92 7.78
C ALA A 219 -4.09 -6.97 7.66
N ILE A 220 -4.35 -6.42 6.47
CA ILE A 220 -5.52 -5.60 6.19
C ILE A 220 -6.82 -6.41 6.33
N LEU A 221 -6.85 -7.59 5.70
CA LEU A 221 -8.02 -8.48 5.75
C LEU A 221 -8.30 -8.96 7.18
N GLU A 222 -7.26 -9.37 7.92
CA GLU A 222 -7.36 -9.75 9.33
C GLU A 222 -7.85 -8.58 10.21
N GLY A 223 -7.35 -7.36 9.99
CA GLY A 223 -7.78 -6.18 10.73
C GLY A 223 -9.25 -5.85 10.54
N ARG A 224 -9.74 -5.93 9.29
CA ARG A 224 -11.16 -5.74 8.97
C ARG A 224 -12.05 -6.83 9.56
N ALA A 225 -11.62 -8.09 9.51
CA ALA A 225 -12.35 -9.20 10.10
C ALA A 225 -12.51 -9.05 11.62
N ASN A 226 -11.45 -8.64 12.32
CA ASN A 226 -11.50 -8.39 13.76
C ASN A 226 -12.50 -7.30 14.14
N ALA A 227 -12.48 -6.17 13.43
CA ALA A 227 -13.44 -5.08 13.66
C ALA A 227 -14.90 -5.52 13.42
N SER A 228 -15.12 -6.45 12.50
CA SER A 228 -16.44 -7.04 12.24
C SER A 228 -16.91 -7.84 13.45
N ASN A 229 -16.04 -8.68 14.00
CA ASN A 229 -16.34 -9.55 15.14
C ASN A 229 -16.58 -8.76 16.42
N GLU A 230 -15.76 -7.73 16.69
CA GLU A 230 -15.95 -6.84 17.84
C GLU A 230 -17.33 -6.17 17.81
N ILE A 231 -17.80 -5.72 16.62
CA ILE A 231 -19.14 -5.15 16.47
C ILE A 231 -20.22 -6.21 16.73
N VAL A 232 -20.06 -7.43 16.21
CA VAL A 232 -21.02 -8.52 16.45
C VAL A 232 -21.10 -8.87 17.95
N GLU A 233 -19.99 -8.90 18.65
CA GLU A 233 -19.95 -9.15 20.10
C GLU A 233 -20.59 -8.01 20.91
N LEU A 234 -20.36 -6.75 20.52
CA LEU A 234 -21.01 -5.58 21.13
C LEU A 234 -22.53 -5.60 20.91
N VAL A 235 -22.99 -5.97 19.72
CA VAL A 235 -24.43 -6.07 19.43
C VAL A 235 -25.08 -7.24 20.19
N LYS A 236 -24.39 -8.37 20.34
CA LYS A 236 -24.89 -9.50 21.14
C LYS A 236 -24.99 -9.17 22.62
N SER A 237 -23.98 -8.50 23.17
CA SER A 237 -23.97 -8.11 24.59
C SER A 237 -25.00 -7.01 24.91
N ALA A 238 -25.28 -6.10 23.97
CA ALA A 238 -26.36 -5.12 24.11
C ALA A 238 -27.78 -5.72 23.97
N GLY A 239 -27.92 -6.87 23.29
CA GLY A 239 -29.20 -7.57 23.13
C GLY A 239 -29.70 -8.28 24.39
N ASP A 240 -28.81 -8.62 25.32
CA ASP A 240 -29.14 -9.30 26.59
C ASP A 240 -29.59 -8.33 27.71
N GLU A 241 -29.61 -7.01 27.48
CA GLU A 241 -30.01 -6.00 28.48
C GLU A 241 -31.50 -5.58 28.44
N PHE A 242 -32.35 -6.20 27.61
CA PHE A 242 -33.80 -6.00 27.71
C PHE A 242 -34.41 -6.89 28.81
N VAL A 243 -34.35 -6.40 30.06
CA VAL A 243 -35.10 -6.98 31.17
C VAL A 243 -36.58 -6.57 31.04
N GLU A 244 -37.46 -7.54 30.79
CA GLU A 244 -38.90 -7.37 30.89
C GLU A 244 -39.26 -6.86 32.30
N VAL A 245 -39.75 -5.63 32.38
CA VAL A 245 -40.38 -5.11 33.60
C VAL A 245 -41.74 -5.81 33.72
N SER A 246 -41.84 -6.81 34.58
CA SER A 246 -43.12 -7.40 34.94
C SER A 246 -43.96 -6.35 35.67
N GLU A 247 -45.01 -5.83 35.02
CA GLU A 247 -46.08 -5.09 35.69
C GLU A 247 -46.76 -6.02 36.70
N GLN A 248 -46.54 -5.77 38.00
CA GLN A 248 -47.37 -6.32 39.05
C GLN A 248 -48.44 -5.30 39.42
N ALA A 249 -49.69 -5.68 39.11
CA ALA A 249 -50.93 -5.08 39.59
C ALA A 249 -51.28 -5.54 41.01
#